data_AF-A0A1Y1RWN8-F1
#
_entry.id   AF-A0A1Y1RWN8-F1
#
_cell.length_a   1.000
_cell.length_b   1.000
_cell.length_c   1.000
_cell.angle_alpha   90.00
_cell.angle_beta   90.00
_cell.angle_gamma   90.00
#
_symmetry.space_group_name_H-M   'P 1'
#
loop_
_entity.id
_entity.type
_entity.pdbx_description
1 polymer ?
#
loop_
_entity_poly.entity_id
_entity_poly.type
_entity_poly.pdbx_seq_one_letter_code
_entity_poly.pdbx_strand_id
1 'polypeptide(L)'
;MKIFCPSIRPQYYEELAQSVKPFETEYINGNGFSSFAALCNKIFRENDQSFFIIANDKARPNPDNIDKMLNLHKDGFGFVALYRMGFFLVDKIVLSKVGLLDERFSDGGYEDNDYYIRLKKNNIGSYINEEINYLLNVTTLWKHKKSAEFFSRKYKIDHRNKKIIVKISDEEKNTVECFDRGKLKNWEESFLCTIPLVTYKAHFEVVLKEYDIVNERKIKKVFSWWK
;
A
#
# COMPACT_ATOMS: atom_id res chain seq x y z
N MET A 1 -11.19 16.95 1.99
CA MET A 1 -10.49 15.65 1.86
C MET A 1 -9.21 15.77 2.65
N LYS A 2 -8.95 14.84 3.55
CA LYS A 2 -7.76 14.84 4.40
C LYS A 2 -6.74 13.80 3.95
N ILE A 3 -5.46 14.12 4.12
CA ILE A 3 -4.34 13.19 4.01
C ILE A 3 -3.89 12.83 5.43
N PHE A 4 -3.90 11.54 5.77
CA PHE A 4 -3.51 11.09 7.10
C PHE A 4 -2.03 10.71 7.14
N CYS A 5 -1.34 11.19 8.16
CA CYS A 5 0.06 10.87 8.44
C CYS A 5 0.18 10.08 9.75
N PRO A 6 0.04 8.74 9.71
CA PRO A 6 0.34 7.88 10.85
C PRO A 6 1.85 7.82 11.09
N SER A 7 2.28 8.30 12.26
CA SER A 7 3.70 8.31 12.62
C SER A 7 3.91 8.47 14.13
N ILE A 8 5.10 8.11 14.62
CA ILE A 8 5.60 8.43 15.97
C ILE A 8 6.65 9.55 15.97
N ARG A 9 6.87 10.18 14.81
CA ARG A 9 7.90 11.20 14.57
C ARG A 9 7.25 12.49 14.08
N PRO A 10 6.66 13.28 15.00
CA PRO A 10 5.90 14.48 14.64
C PRO A 10 6.75 15.51 13.88
N GLN A 11 8.07 15.52 14.06
CA GLN A 11 8.97 16.43 13.33
C GLN A 11 8.93 16.25 11.81
N TYR A 12 8.61 15.06 11.31
CA TYR A 12 8.53 14.81 9.87
C TYR A 12 7.14 15.10 9.29
N TYR A 13 6.13 15.25 10.14
CA TYR A 13 4.78 15.59 9.71
C TYR A 13 4.70 17.01 9.15
N GLU A 14 5.38 17.97 9.78
CA GLU A 14 5.36 19.37 9.35
C GLU A 14 5.88 19.54 7.91
N GLU A 15 6.98 18.87 7.58
CA GLU A 15 7.54 18.87 6.22
C GLU A 15 6.57 18.25 5.20
N LEU A 16 5.91 17.15 5.56
CA LEU A 16 4.90 16.50 4.72
C LEU A 16 3.68 17.39 4.52
N ALA A 17 3.17 18.03 5.58
CA ALA A 17 2.05 18.95 5.52
C ALA A 17 2.35 20.15 4.62
N GLN A 18 3.58 20.68 4.70
CA GLN A 18 4.03 21.76 3.84
C GLN A 18 4.16 21.32 2.37
N SER A 19 4.64 20.10 2.12
CA SER A 19 4.89 19.62 0.75
C SER A 19 3.61 19.38 -0.05
N VAL A 20 2.48 19.15 0.61
CA VAL A 20 1.18 18.87 -0.05
C VAL A 20 0.20 20.04 0.00
N LYS A 21 0.62 21.26 0.37
CA LYS A 21 -0.29 22.42 0.31
C LYS A 21 -0.84 22.62 -1.11
N PRO A 22 -2.17 22.83 -1.28
CA PRO A 22 -3.12 23.31 -0.27
C PRO A 22 -3.94 22.21 0.44
N PHE A 23 -3.62 20.94 0.25
CA PHE A 23 -4.41 19.84 0.83
C PHE A 23 -4.33 19.80 2.36
N GLU A 24 -5.45 19.50 3.01
CA GLU A 24 -5.51 19.33 4.46
C GLU A 24 -4.81 18.03 4.88
N THR A 25 -4.00 18.11 5.93
CA THR A 25 -3.30 16.95 6.50
C THR A 25 -3.67 16.76 7.97
N GLU A 26 -3.66 15.51 8.42
CA GLU A 26 -3.91 15.16 9.81
C GLU A 26 -2.82 14.22 10.33
N TYR A 27 -2.16 14.62 11.42
CA TYR A 27 -1.19 13.79 12.11
C TYR A 27 -1.91 12.78 13.00
N ILE A 28 -1.59 11.49 12.83
CA ILE A 28 -2.14 10.41 13.65
C ILE A 28 -1.01 9.85 14.51
N ASN A 29 -1.09 10.09 15.82
CA ASN A 29 -0.06 9.67 16.76
C ASN A 29 -0.01 8.14 16.87
N GLY A 30 1.12 7.56 16.46
CA GLY A 30 1.39 6.14 16.47
C GLY A 30 1.84 5.55 17.80
N ASN A 31 2.02 6.35 18.85
CA ASN A 31 2.50 5.84 20.13
C ASN A 31 1.52 4.80 20.72
N GLY A 32 2.06 3.66 21.14
CA GLY A 32 1.28 2.55 21.70
C GLY A 32 0.70 1.58 20.67
N PHE A 33 0.86 1.84 19.37
CA PHE A 33 0.43 0.90 18.32
C PHE A 33 1.49 -0.16 18.05
N SER A 34 1.02 -1.39 17.82
CA SER A 34 1.89 -2.53 17.52
C SER A 34 2.47 -2.47 16.10
N SER A 35 1.76 -1.86 15.15
CA SER A 35 2.17 -1.85 13.74
C SER A 35 1.59 -0.68 12.95
N PHE A 36 2.18 -0.42 11.77
CA PHE A 36 1.61 0.48 10.77
C PHE A 36 0.22 0.03 10.30
N ALA A 37 -0.01 -1.29 10.20
CA ALA A 37 -1.30 -1.86 9.85
C ALA A 37 -2.39 -1.49 10.87
N ALA A 38 -2.10 -1.63 12.17
CA ALA A 38 -3.03 -1.26 13.24
C ALA A 38 -3.38 0.24 13.21
N LEU A 39 -2.40 1.09 12.92
CA LEU A 39 -2.61 2.54 12.77
C LEU A 39 -3.52 2.88 11.60
N CYS A 40 -3.25 2.33 10.42
CA CYS A 40 -4.09 2.54 9.25
C CYS A 40 -5.52 2.01 9.48
N ASN A 41 -5.66 0.83 10.09
CA ASN A 41 -6.96 0.25 10.38
C ASN A 41 -7.78 1.11 11.36
N LYS A 42 -7.14 1.75 12.36
CA LYS A 42 -7.80 2.74 13.20
C LYS A 42 -8.35 3.89 12.37
N ILE A 43 -7.52 4.48 11.50
CA ILE A 43 -7.94 5.57 10.60
C ILE A 43 -9.16 5.14 9.78
N PHE A 44 -9.11 3.95 9.17
CA PHE A 44 -10.18 3.44 8.32
C PHE A 44 -11.50 3.19 9.07
N ARG A 45 -11.44 2.76 10.33
CA ARG A 45 -12.63 2.47 11.16
C ARG A 45 -13.26 3.74 11.72
N GLU A 46 -12.46 4.74 12.07
CA GLU A 46 -12.93 5.94 12.80
C GLU A 46 -13.34 7.10 11.89
N ASN A 47 -13.24 6.92 10.57
CA ASN A 47 -13.51 7.99 9.60
C ASN A 47 -14.50 7.54 8.52
N ASP A 48 -15.40 8.44 8.14
CA ASP A 48 -16.47 8.18 7.18
C ASP A 48 -16.18 8.64 5.75
N GLN A 49 -14.91 8.95 5.44
CA GLN A 49 -14.50 9.30 4.09
C GLN A 49 -14.70 8.12 3.13
N SER A 50 -15.12 8.40 1.89
CA SER A 50 -15.32 7.38 0.84
C SER A 50 -14.00 6.76 0.35
N PHE A 51 -12.88 7.47 0.54
CA PHE A 51 -11.55 6.97 0.29
C PHE A 51 -10.57 7.65 1.25
N PHE A 52 -9.42 7.02 1.45
CA PHE A 52 -8.37 7.48 2.35
C PHE A 52 -7.10 7.73 1.56
N ILE A 53 -6.40 8.82 1.87
CA ILE A 53 -5.01 9.03 1.42
C ILE A 53 -4.13 8.93 2.66
N ILE A 54 -3.21 7.98 2.67
CA ILE A 54 -2.25 7.73 3.73
C ILE A 54 -0.86 8.10 3.22
N ALA A 55 -0.14 8.92 3.96
CA ALA A 55 1.23 9.29 3.67
C ALA A 55 2.07 9.12 4.94
N ASN A 56 2.99 8.18 4.96
CA ASN A 56 3.85 8.00 6.12
C ASN A 56 4.87 9.14 6.24
N ASP A 57 5.48 9.26 7.40
CA ASP A 57 6.40 10.36 7.73
C ASP A 57 7.66 10.46 6.85
N LYS A 58 7.97 9.46 6.02
CA LYS A 58 9.11 9.48 5.11
C LYS A 58 8.71 9.88 3.69
N ALA A 59 7.42 9.84 3.37
CA ALA A 59 6.91 10.25 2.07
C ALA A 59 7.06 11.77 1.89
N ARG A 60 7.49 12.20 0.70
CA ARG A 60 7.56 13.61 0.32
C ARG A 60 6.79 13.85 -0.99
N PRO A 61 5.46 13.64 -1.00
CA PRO A 61 4.62 13.97 -2.14
C PRO A 61 4.45 15.48 -2.30
N ASN A 62 4.11 15.90 -3.51
CA ASN A 62 3.70 17.26 -3.85
C ASN A 62 2.22 17.31 -4.28
N PRO A 63 1.64 18.49 -4.55
CA PRO A 63 0.23 18.60 -4.95
C PRO A 63 -0.10 17.85 -6.24
N ASP A 64 0.81 17.85 -7.23
CA ASP A 64 0.62 17.11 -8.49
C ASP A 64 0.50 15.61 -8.25
N ASN A 65 1.20 15.06 -7.24
CA ASN A 65 1.06 13.67 -6.85
C ASN A 65 -0.33 13.38 -6.27
N ILE A 66 -0.91 14.31 -5.49
CA ILE A 66 -2.28 14.17 -4.98
C ILE A 66 -3.27 14.19 -6.14
N ASP A 67 -3.15 15.16 -7.04
CA ASP A 67 -4.02 15.28 -8.22
C ASP A 67 -3.95 14.04 -9.10
N LYS A 68 -2.75 13.49 -9.31
CA LYS A 68 -2.58 12.22 -10.02
C LYS A 68 -3.31 11.07 -9.32
N MET A 69 -3.21 10.96 -7.99
CA MET A 69 -3.92 9.92 -7.24
C MET A 69 -5.43 10.04 -7.38
N LEU A 70 -5.96 11.27 -7.33
CA LEU A 70 -7.38 11.55 -7.50
C LEU A 70 -7.87 11.24 -8.92
N ASN A 71 -7.07 11.57 -9.94
CA ASN A 71 -7.40 11.25 -11.32
C ASN A 71 -7.39 9.73 -11.57
N LEU A 72 -6.38 9.01 -11.09
CA LEU A 72 -6.34 7.54 -11.17
C LEU A 72 -7.51 6.90 -10.41
N HIS A 73 -7.83 7.43 -9.24
CA HIS A 73 -8.98 6.97 -8.48
C HIS A 73 -10.30 7.18 -9.24
N LYS A 74 -10.49 8.37 -9.85
CA LYS A 74 -11.62 8.69 -10.71
C LYS A 74 -11.70 7.80 -11.94
N ASP A 75 -10.56 7.39 -12.50
CA ASP A 75 -10.47 6.44 -13.60
C ASP A 75 -10.83 4.99 -13.18
N GLY A 76 -11.14 4.76 -11.90
CA GLY A 76 -11.62 3.48 -11.39
C GLY A 76 -10.55 2.61 -10.75
N PHE A 77 -9.33 3.11 -10.53
CA PHE A 77 -8.35 2.40 -9.71
C PHE A 77 -8.79 2.42 -8.23
N GLY A 78 -9.02 1.23 -7.66
CA GLY A 78 -9.48 1.11 -6.28
C GLY A 78 -8.37 1.28 -5.25
N PHE A 79 -7.12 1.06 -5.66
CA PHE A 79 -5.93 1.28 -4.85
C PHE A 79 -4.86 1.99 -5.69
N VAL A 80 -4.32 3.10 -5.18
CA VAL A 80 -3.31 3.90 -5.87
C VAL A 80 -2.15 4.17 -4.92
N ALA A 81 -1.00 3.56 -5.16
CA ALA A 81 0.24 3.75 -4.42
C ALA A 81 1.27 4.46 -5.31
N LEU A 82 1.67 5.67 -4.94
CA LEU A 82 2.79 6.37 -5.59
C LEU A 82 4.13 6.16 -4.86
N TYR A 83 4.11 5.47 -3.71
CA TYR A 83 5.29 4.86 -3.10
C TYR A 83 4.88 3.69 -2.20
N ARG A 84 4.64 2.51 -2.78
CA ARG A 84 4.16 1.31 -2.05
C ARG A 84 3.06 1.66 -1.02
N MET A 85 3.11 1.10 0.19
CA MET A 85 2.28 1.55 1.31
C MET A 85 2.87 2.71 2.13
N GLY A 86 3.96 3.34 1.64
CA GLY A 86 4.49 4.58 2.21
C GLY A 86 3.66 5.80 1.80
N PHE A 87 3.04 5.78 0.62
CA PHE A 87 2.11 6.81 0.17
C PHE A 87 1.07 6.23 -0.79
N PHE A 88 -0.18 6.13 -0.32
CA PHE A 88 -1.25 5.44 -1.05
C PHE A 88 -2.65 6.00 -0.79
N LEU A 89 -3.55 5.75 -1.74
CA LEU A 89 -4.99 5.96 -1.68
C LEU A 89 -5.68 4.59 -1.72
N VAL A 90 -6.70 4.43 -0.89
CA VAL A 90 -7.59 3.26 -0.91
C VAL A 90 -9.05 3.68 -0.82
N ASP A 91 -9.89 3.15 -1.70
CA ASP A 91 -11.35 3.34 -1.64
C ASP A 91 -11.95 2.50 -0.50
N LYS A 92 -12.93 3.04 0.22
CA LYS A 92 -13.66 2.33 1.28
C LYS A 92 -14.39 1.09 0.73
N ILE A 93 -14.82 1.10 -0.53
CA ILE A 93 -15.37 -0.09 -1.21
C ILE A 93 -14.32 -1.18 -1.47
N VAL A 94 -13.03 -0.80 -1.56
CA VAL A 94 -11.94 -1.78 -1.62
C VAL A 94 -11.73 -2.39 -0.24
N LEU A 95 -11.75 -1.58 0.82
CA LEU A 95 -11.66 -2.08 2.20
C LEU A 95 -12.78 -3.08 2.51
N SER A 96 -14.01 -2.85 2.03
CA SER A 96 -15.14 -3.77 2.25
C SER A 96 -15.01 -5.10 1.49
N LYS A 97 -14.42 -5.09 0.29
CA LYS A 97 -14.20 -6.28 -0.54
C LYS A 97 -12.98 -7.08 -0.12
N VAL A 98 -11.87 -6.39 0.16
CA VAL A 98 -10.53 -6.97 0.41
C VAL A 98 -10.28 -7.23 1.89
N GLY A 99 -10.96 -6.48 2.76
CA GLY A 99 -10.69 -6.42 4.19
C GLY A 99 -9.65 -5.36 4.55
N LEU A 100 -9.51 -5.12 5.85
CA LEU A 100 -8.51 -4.24 6.45
C LEU A 100 -7.09 -4.83 6.32
N LEU A 101 -6.06 -4.09 6.76
CA LEU A 101 -4.69 -4.60 6.81
C LEU A 101 -4.57 -5.67 7.90
N ASP A 102 -3.74 -6.70 7.67
CA ASP A 102 -3.58 -7.79 8.62
C ASP A 102 -2.62 -7.38 9.76
N GLU A 103 -3.16 -7.12 10.94
CA GLU A 103 -2.40 -6.62 12.10
C GLU A 103 -1.41 -7.66 12.67
N ARG A 104 -1.46 -8.92 12.19
CA ARG A 104 -0.46 -9.95 12.54
C ARG A 104 0.92 -9.66 11.93
N PHE A 105 1.01 -8.78 10.93
CA PHE A 105 2.25 -8.14 10.47
C PHE A 105 2.72 -7.07 11.48
N SER A 106 2.95 -7.53 12.71
CA SER A 106 3.06 -6.75 13.95
C SER A 106 4.40 -6.05 14.16
N ASP A 107 5.36 -6.17 13.25
CA ASP A 107 6.64 -5.46 13.33
C ASP A 107 7.04 -4.81 12.01
N GLY A 108 6.04 -4.53 11.17
CA GLY A 108 6.11 -3.89 9.85
C GLY A 108 6.82 -4.71 8.78
N GLY A 109 6.62 -4.34 7.52
CA GLY A 109 7.09 -5.10 6.35
C GLY A 109 6.18 -6.29 6.04
N TYR A 110 6.11 -6.67 4.75
CA TYR A 110 5.27 -7.74 4.21
C TYR A 110 3.75 -7.51 4.29
N GLU A 111 3.25 -6.51 5.01
CA GLU A 111 1.85 -6.10 5.01
C GLU A 111 1.42 -5.57 3.64
N ASP A 112 2.34 -4.91 2.92
CA ASP A 112 2.13 -4.46 1.55
C ASP A 112 2.00 -5.65 0.58
N ASN A 113 2.90 -6.63 0.69
CA ASN A 113 2.82 -7.88 -0.07
C ASN A 113 1.50 -8.62 0.15
N ASP A 114 1.09 -8.78 1.41
CA ASP A 114 -0.18 -9.38 1.79
C ASP A 114 -1.36 -8.66 1.13
N TYR A 115 -1.39 -7.33 1.25
CA TYR A 115 -2.49 -6.53 0.71
C TYR A 115 -2.56 -6.62 -0.81
N TYR A 116 -1.43 -6.59 -1.51
CA TYR A 116 -1.39 -6.72 -2.97
C TYR A 116 -1.89 -8.08 -3.45
N ILE A 117 -1.56 -9.16 -2.74
CA ILE A 117 -2.09 -10.50 -3.03
C ILE A 117 -3.62 -10.51 -2.85
N ARG A 118 -4.14 -9.86 -1.81
CA ARG A 118 -5.59 -9.80 -1.56
C ARG A 118 -6.33 -8.90 -2.56
N LEU A 119 -5.72 -7.80 -3.01
CA LEU A 119 -6.25 -6.97 -4.10
C LEU A 119 -6.42 -7.79 -5.39
N LYS A 120 -5.39 -8.56 -5.76
CA LYS A 120 -5.46 -9.47 -6.93
C LYS A 120 -6.55 -10.52 -6.78
N LYS A 121 -6.62 -11.18 -5.63
CA LYS A 121 -7.65 -12.20 -5.35
C LYS A 121 -9.08 -11.68 -5.48
N ASN A 122 -9.28 -10.40 -5.18
CA ASN A 122 -10.58 -9.73 -5.29
C ASN A 122 -10.74 -8.95 -6.61
N ASN A 123 -9.84 -9.16 -7.57
CA ASN A 123 -9.85 -8.54 -8.90
C ASN A 123 -9.91 -7.00 -8.85
N ILE A 124 -9.17 -6.37 -7.94
CA ILE A 124 -9.16 -4.91 -7.77
C ILE A 124 -8.04 -4.25 -8.59
N GLY A 125 -8.40 -3.46 -9.59
CA GLY A 125 -7.46 -2.69 -10.39
C GLY A 125 -6.68 -1.69 -9.53
N SER A 126 -5.35 -1.79 -9.61
CA SER A 126 -4.43 -1.04 -8.75
C SER A 126 -3.37 -0.30 -9.56
N TYR A 127 -2.98 0.89 -9.11
CA TYR A 127 -1.82 1.62 -9.65
C TYR A 127 -0.73 1.63 -8.58
N ILE A 128 0.39 0.96 -8.79
CA ILE A 128 1.47 0.83 -7.81
C ILE A 128 2.79 1.22 -8.46
N ASN A 129 3.39 2.30 -7.98
CA ASN A 129 4.68 2.80 -8.44
C ASN A 129 5.48 3.44 -7.29
N GLU A 130 6.71 3.85 -7.57
CA GLU A 130 7.59 4.65 -6.72
C GLU A 130 7.97 5.92 -7.49
N GLU A 131 7.13 6.95 -7.41
CA GLU A 131 7.26 8.18 -8.20
C GLU A 131 7.49 9.43 -7.36
N ILE A 132 7.39 9.32 -6.04
CA ILE A 132 7.62 10.45 -5.14
C ILE A 132 8.99 10.37 -4.49
N ASN A 133 9.46 11.52 -4.03
CA ASN A 133 10.61 11.58 -3.15
C ASN A 133 10.30 10.84 -1.84
N TYR A 134 11.31 10.14 -1.32
CA TYR A 134 11.20 9.38 -0.09
C TYR A 134 12.48 9.48 0.73
N LEU A 135 12.36 9.72 2.03
CA LEU A 135 13.52 9.89 2.91
C LEU A 135 14.20 8.54 3.22
N LEU A 136 15.09 8.10 2.33
CA LEU A 136 15.81 6.82 2.47
C LEU A 136 16.84 6.82 3.60
N ASN A 137 17.38 7.98 3.96
CA ASN A 137 18.35 8.17 5.04
C ASN A 137 17.73 8.03 6.44
N VAL A 138 16.40 8.09 6.55
CA VAL A 138 15.69 7.90 7.81
C VAL A 138 15.52 6.40 8.06
N THR A 139 15.94 5.88 9.20
CA THR A 139 15.79 4.45 9.50
C THR A 139 14.33 4.05 9.69
N THR A 140 14.03 2.80 9.33
CA THR A 140 12.76 2.16 9.71
C THR A 140 12.77 1.90 11.22
N LEU A 141 11.63 2.12 11.87
CA LEU A 141 11.43 1.82 13.29
C LEU A 141 10.94 0.38 13.50
N TRP A 142 10.57 -0.28 12.40
CA TRP A 142 9.97 -1.60 12.32
C TRP A 142 11.06 -2.66 12.18
N LYS A 143 10.95 -3.77 12.94
CA LYS A 143 12.01 -4.79 13.07
C LYS A 143 11.86 -5.96 12.08
N HIS A 144 10.77 -6.03 11.31
CA HIS A 144 10.50 -6.92 10.17
C HIS A 144 10.54 -8.44 10.37
N LYS A 145 11.20 -8.95 11.42
CA LYS A 145 11.46 -10.38 11.62
C LYS A 145 10.18 -11.20 11.79
N LYS A 146 9.28 -10.76 12.68
CA LYS A 146 8.02 -11.46 12.96
C LYS A 146 7.09 -11.45 11.74
N SER A 147 7.09 -10.35 11.01
CA SER A 147 6.29 -10.18 9.79
C SER A 147 6.78 -11.09 8.67
N ALA A 148 8.10 -11.26 8.49
CA ALA A 148 8.66 -12.22 7.55
C ALA A 148 8.30 -13.68 7.91
N GLU A 149 8.47 -14.05 9.19
CA GLU A 149 8.10 -15.37 9.70
C GLU A 149 6.59 -15.63 9.51
N PHE A 150 5.75 -14.64 9.81
CA PHE A 150 4.31 -14.74 9.58
C PHE A 150 3.97 -14.87 8.10
N PHE A 151 4.58 -14.07 7.21
CA PHE A 151 4.37 -14.17 5.77
C PHE A 151 4.64 -15.58 5.23
N SER A 152 5.77 -16.19 5.63
CA SER A 152 6.16 -17.55 5.21
C SER A 152 5.24 -18.66 5.75
N ARG A 153 4.60 -18.41 6.90
CA ARG A 153 3.57 -19.29 7.47
C ARG A 153 2.21 -19.09 6.79
N LYS A 154 1.87 -17.85 6.42
CA LYS A 154 0.61 -17.50 5.73
C LYS A 154 0.62 -17.93 4.27
N TYR A 155 1.75 -17.82 3.58
CA TYR A 155 1.87 -18.10 2.16
C TYR A 155 2.88 -19.22 1.87
N LYS A 156 2.56 -20.09 0.91
CA LYS A 156 3.53 -20.94 0.21
C LYS A 156 3.75 -20.34 -1.16
N ILE A 157 4.99 -20.15 -1.53
CA ILE A 157 5.38 -19.75 -2.87
C ILE A 157 5.73 -21.04 -3.65
N ASP A 158 4.94 -21.36 -4.67
CA ASP A 158 5.18 -22.50 -5.56
C ASP A 158 5.82 -22.02 -6.87
N HIS A 159 7.16 -21.97 -6.87
CA HIS A 159 7.97 -21.55 -8.03
C HIS A 159 7.75 -22.41 -9.27
N ARG A 160 7.43 -23.69 -9.12
CA ARG A 160 7.25 -24.57 -10.28
C ARG A 160 5.99 -24.21 -11.05
N ASN A 161 4.92 -23.93 -10.32
CA ASN A 161 3.62 -23.63 -10.91
C ASN A 161 3.31 -22.14 -10.99
N LYS A 162 4.24 -21.26 -10.58
CA LYS A 162 4.02 -19.81 -10.54
C LYS A 162 2.76 -19.45 -9.73
N LYS A 163 2.51 -20.17 -8.63
CA LYS A 163 1.32 -19.98 -7.76
C LYS A 163 1.67 -19.60 -6.32
N ILE A 164 0.85 -18.72 -5.75
CA ILE A 164 0.86 -18.43 -4.31
C ILE A 164 -0.27 -19.23 -3.68
N ILE A 165 0.08 -20.10 -2.74
CA ILE A 165 -0.87 -20.91 -1.98
C ILE A 165 -1.07 -20.25 -0.62
N VAL A 166 -2.31 -19.96 -0.26
CA VAL A 166 -2.64 -19.41 1.07
C VAL A 166 -2.80 -20.58 2.04
N LYS A 167 -1.97 -20.63 3.07
CA LYS A 167 -1.96 -21.67 4.10
C LYS A 167 -2.83 -21.29 5.30
N ILE A 168 -2.91 -20.01 5.61
CA ILE A 168 -3.70 -19.45 6.71
C ILE A 168 -4.71 -18.48 6.07
N SER A 169 -6.00 -18.81 6.14
CA SER A 169 -7.07 -17.93 5.65
C SER A 169 -7.27 -16.74 6.60
N ASP A 170 -7.75 -15.63 6.03
CA ASP A 170 -8.21 -14.48 6.81
C ASP A 170 -9.59 -14.80 7.39
N GLU A 171 -9.67 -14.89 8.73
CA GLU A 171 -10.95 -15.12 9.44
C GLU A 171 -11.73 -13.82 9.68
N GLU A 172 -11.08 -12.66 9.54
CA GLU A 172 -11.75 -11.37 9.76
C GLU A 172 -11.95 -10.60 8.46
N LYS A 173 -13.07 -10.89 7.78
CA LYS A 173 -13.74 -9.85 6.98
C LYS A 173 -14.35 -8.85 7.96
N ASN A 174 -13.53 -7.95 8.51
CA ASN A 174 -14.06 -6.77 9.19
C ASN A 174 -14.82 -5.96 8.12
N THR A 175 -16.14 -6.12 8.11
CA THR A 175 -17.03 -5.49 7.13
C THR A 175 -17.01 -3.99 7.38
N VAL A 176 -16.42 -3.25 6.44
CA VAL A 176 -16.55 -1.79 6.39
C VAL A 176 -17.78 -1.48 5.55
N GLU A 177 -18.79 -0.82 6.12
CA GLU A 177 -19.96 -0.38 5.37
C GLU A 177 -19.53 0.59 4.26
N CYS A 178 -19.99 0.36 3.03
CA CYS A 178 -19.68 1.21 1.88
C CYS A 178 -20.88 1.34 0.95
N PHE A 179 -21.00 2.50 0.31
CA PHE A 179 -21.98 2.76 -0.74
C PHE A 179 -21.37 2.43 -2.11
N ASP A 180 -22.16 1.85 -3.01
CA ASP A 180 -21.71 1.50 -4.37
C ASP A 180 -21.38 2.78 -5.16
N ARG A 181 -20.13 2.88 -5.64
CA ARG A 181 -19.61 4.06 -6.35
C ARG A 181 -19.36 3.80 -7.83
N GLY A 182 -19.85 2.66 -8.34
CA GLY A 182 -19.68 2.25 -9.74
C GLY A 182 -18.56 1.25 -9.95
N LYS A 183 -18.22 1.02 -11.23
CA LYS A 183 -17.34 -0.07 -11.64
C LYS A 183 -15.86 0.26 -11.38
N LEU A 184 -15.26 -0.39 -10.39
CA LEU A 184 -13.81 -0.44 -10.24
C LEU A 184 -13.17 -1.14 -11.45
N LYS A 185 -11.96 -0.71 -11.81
CA LYS A 185 -11.09 -1.43 -12.73
C LYS A 185 -10.79 -2.83 -12.20
N ASN A 186 -10.55 -3.75 -13.12
CA ASN A 186 -10.13 -5.11 -12.80
C ASN A 186 -8.61 -5.19 -12.57
N TRP A 187 -8.14 -6.26 -11.92
CA TRP A 187 -6.71 -6.46 -11.66
C TRP A 187 -5.88 -6.45 -12.96
N GLU A 188 -6.39 -6.98 -14.07
CA GLU A 188 -5.71 -6.97 -15.39
C GLU A 188 -5.46 -5.57 -15.96
N GLU A 189 -6.21 -4.58 -15.48
CA GLU A 189 -6.02 -3.18 -15.87
C GLU A 189 -4.94 -2.49 -15.04
N SER A 190 -4.46 -3.13 -13.97
CA SER A 190 -3.46 -2.60 -13.04
C SER A 190 -2.19 -2.15 -13.74
N PHE A 191 -1.54 -1.16 -13.13
CA PHE A 191 -0.19 -0.73 -13.46
C PHE A 191 0.69 -1.02 -12.25
N LEU A 192 1.73 -1.83 -12.44
CA LEU A 192 2.62 -2.26 -11.38
C LEU A 192 4.05 -2.02 -11.84
N CYS A 193 4.72 -1.03 -11.25
CA CYS A 193 6.13 -0.81 -11.54
C CYS A 193 6.97 -1.91 -10.91
N THR A 194 7.82 -2.54 -11.71
CA THR A 194 8.85 -3.45 -11.20
C THR A 194 10.05 -2.63 -10.74
N ILE A 195 10.15 -2.35 -9.44
CA ILE A 195 11.35 -1.71 -8.89
C ILE A 195 12.47 -2.76 -8.78
N PRO A 196 13.69 -2.46 -9.26
CA PRO A 196 14.87 -3.25 -8.93
C PRO A 196 15.22 -3.02 -7.46
N LEU A 197 14.75 -3.92 -6.61
CA LEU A 197 14.95 -3.86 -5.15
C LEU A 197 16.36 -4.32 -4.77
N VAL A 198 17.24 -3.36 -4.48
CA VAL A 198 18.61 -3.64 -3.99
C VAL A 198 18.62 -4.27 -2.59
N THR A 199 17.51 -4.23 -1.83
CA THR A 199 17.45 -4.73 -0.44
C THR A 199 16.45 -5.86 -0.15
N TYR A 200 15.54 -6.20 -1.07
CA TYR A 200 14.55 -7.29 -0.92
C TYR A 200 14.52 -8.26 -2.12
N LYS A 201 15.68 -8.47 -2.72
CA LYS A 201 15.90 -9.05 -4.07
C LYS A 201 15.24 -10.41 -4.35
N ALA A 202 14.79 -11.17 -3.35
CA ALA A 202 14.31 -12.54 -3.55
C ALA A 202 12.80 -12.77 -3.33
N HIS A 203 12.07 -11.86 -2.68
CA HIS A 203 10.65 -12.13 -2.37
C HIS A 203 9.68 -11.26 -3.17
N PHE A 204 9.98 -9.97 -3.35
CA PHE A 204 9.05 -9.04 -4.02
C PHE A 204 9.06 -9.20 -5.54
N GLU A 205 10.24 -9.32 -6.15
CA GLU A 205 10.36 -9.58 -7.60
C GLU A 205 9.85 -10.96 -7.98
N VAL A 206 10.11 -11.97 -7.14
CA VAL A 206 9.57 -13.32 -7.29
C VAL A 206 8.05 -13.25 -7.25
N VAL A 207 7.44 -12.76 -6.16
CA VAL A 207 5.97 -12.66 -6.01
C VAL A 207 5.31 -11.88 -7.14
N LEU A 208 5.90 -10.77 -7.60
CA LEU A 208 5.27 -9.92 -8.62
C LEU A 208 5.51 -10.38 -10.07
N LYS A 209 6.75 -10.68 -10.45
CA LYS A 209 7.14 -11.03 -11.82
C LYS A 209 6.92 -12.50 -12.15
N GLU A 210 7.09 -13.42 -11.19
CA GLU A 210 7.00 -14.85 -11.48
C GLU A 210 5.59 -15.43 -11.31
N TYR A 211 4.65 -14.78 -10.62
CA TYR A 211 3.33 -15.35 -10.24
C TYR A 211 2.11 -14.68 -10.90
N ASP A 212 2.27 -14.18 -12.13
CA ASP A 212 1.23 -13.47 -12.90
C ASP A 212 0.62 -12.27 -12.16
N ILE A 213 1.28 -11.72 -11.14
CA ILE A 213 0.75 -10.53 -10.45
C ILE A 213 0.99 -9.30 -11.33
N VAL A 214 2.05 -9.29 -12.12
CA VAL A 214 2.33 -8.28 -13.15
C VAL A 214 2.13 -8.87 -14.54
N ASN A 215 1.25 -8.27 -15.35
CA ASN A 215 1.13 -8.60 -16.77
C ASN A 215 2.38 -8.10 -17.50
N GLU A 216 3.21 -9.02 -18.04
CA GLU A 216 4.51 -8.70 -18.66
C GLU A 216 4.41 -7.61 -19.75
N ARG A 217 3.25 -7.47 -20.41
CA ARG A 217 3.02 -6.48 -21.48
C ARG A 217 3.00 -5.02 -21.01
N LYS A 218 2.91 -4.74 -19.71
CA LYS A 218 2.84 -3.36 -19.15
C LYS A 218 4.07 -2.96 -18.34
N ILE A 219 5.14 -3.76 -18.35
CA ILE A 219 6.40 -3.40 -17.69
C ILE A 219 7.14 -2.38 -18.55
N LYS A 220 6.98 -1.09 -18.25
CA LYS A 220 7.94 -0.08 -18.71
C LYS A 220 9.15 -0.13 -17.79
N LYS A 221 10.27 -0.64 -18.32
CA LYS A 221 11.59 -0.45 -17.72
C LYS A 221 11.87 1.06 -17.65
N VAL A 222 11.74 1.67 -16.48
CA VAL A 222 12.22 3.04 -16.26
C VAL A 222 13.72 2.93 -16.01
N PHE A 223 14.52 3.19 -17.06
CA PHE A 223 15.97 3.36 -16.97
C PHE A 223 16.32 4.84 -17.16
N SER A 224 17.36 5.29 -16.45
CA SER A 224 17.75 6.68 -16.17
C SER A 224 16.72 7.35 -15.26
N TRP A 225 17.04 7.87 -14.07
CA TRP A 225 17.99 8.94 -13.78
C TRP A 225 18.61 8.75 -12.38
N TRP A 226 19.83 8.22 -12.30
CA TRP A 226 20.77 8.44 -11.19
C TRP A 226 22.17 8.31 -11.80
N LYS A 227 22.74 9.45 -12.20
CA LYS A 227 24.18 9.66 -12.34
C LYS A 227 24.54 10.78 -11.38
#